data_AF-A0A0K1K359-F1
#
_entry.id   AF-A0A0K1K359-F1
#
_cell.length_a   1.000
_cell.length_b   1.000
_cell.length_c   1.000
_cell.angle_alpha   90.00
_cell.angle_beta   90.00
_cell.angle_gamma   90.00
#
_symmetry.space_group_name_H-M   'P 1'
#
loop_
_entity.id
_entity.type
_entity.pdbx_description
1 polymer ?
#
loop_
_entity_poly.entity_id
_entity_poly.type
_entity_poly.pdbx_seq_one_letter_code
_entity_poly.pdbx_strand_id
1 'polypeptide(L)'
;MKKTYLRSGAALLCAATLAACGGGGGGGNIPLIVRVFGMTDGSIKLKNNGGDELTVTGNAPNGVTFSQAMADDKTYNVTISQEPESAKCTLSNASGKINWYNRTVDVVCQPYQRTLGGSISGLTGRGLILANGSSSLNVEAGATSFVFGEKVLHGLTYAVGVLRQPDGQACTVDKGAGSVGAVDITTVTVTCK
;
A
#
# COMPACT_ATOMS: atom_id res chain seq x y z
N MET A 1 18.57 -30.71 -81.71
CA MET A 1 17.45 -30.71 -80.75
C MET A 1 17.64 -29.57 -79.76
N LYS A 2 16.61 -28.75 -79.56
CA LYS A 2 16.36 -27.83 -78.41
C LYS A 2 17.31 -26.62 -78.25
N LYS A 3 16.88 -25.45 -77.82
CA LYS A 3 15.62 -24.66 -77.85
C LYS A 3 16.03 -23.31 -77.24
N THR A 4 15.43 -22.23 -77.72
CA THR A 4 15.80 -20.85 -77.44
C THR A 4 15.08 -20.25 -76.21
N TYR A 5 15.74 -19.27 -75.58
CA TYR A 5 15.26 -18.09 -74.80
C TYR A 5 14.69 -18.19 -73.36
N LEU A 6 14.88 -17.05 -72.66
CA LEU A 6 14.16 -16.48 -71.49
C LEU A 6 14.58 -17.01 -70.10
N ARG A 7 14.67 -16.26 -68.99
CA ARG A 7 14.49 -14.83 -68.63
C ARG A 7 14.76 -14.72 -67.10
N SER A 8 15.01 -13.50 -66.62
CA SER A 8 14.70 -13.02 -65.25
C SER A 8 15.52 -13.63 -64.09
N GLY A 9 16.19 -12.86 -63.24
CA GLY A 9 15.69 -11.66 -62.57
C GLY A 9 15.35 -12.04 -61.13
N ALA A 10 16.17 -11.54 -60.20
CA ALA A 10 16.21 -11.83 -58.78
C ALA A 10 14.88 -11.78 -58.01
N ALA A 11 14.77 -12.57 -56.94
CA ALA A 11 14.26 -12.12 -55.63
C ALA A 11 14.48 -13.20 -54.56
N LEU A 12 15.39 -12.92 -53.62
CA LEU A 12 15.52 -13.62 -52.34
C LEU A 12 14.27 -13.29 -51.50
N LEU A 13 13.41 -14.27 -51.20
CA LEU A 13 12.39 -14.14 -50.16
C LEU A 13 12.97 -14.58 -48.81
N CYS A 14 13.41 -13.62 -48.01
CA CYS A 14 13.53 -13.79 -46.56
C CYS A 14 12.13 -13.64 -45.94
N ALA A 15 11.51 -14.75 -45.55
CA ALA A 15 10.31 -14.74 -44.73
C ALA A 15 10.69 -14.45 -43.27
N ALA A 16 10.67 -13.18 -42.88
CA ALA A 16 10.72 -12.77 -41.48
C ALA A 16 9.27 -12.67 -40.95
N THR A 17 8.90 -13.57 -40.04
CA THR A 17 7.68 -13.49 -39.26
C THR A 17 7.76 -12.33 -38.28
N LEU A 18 7.36 -11.12 -38.71
CA LEU A 18 7.00 -10.06 -37.78
C LEU A 18 5.63 -10.39 -37.19
N ALA A 19 5.63 -11.08 -36.06
CA ALA A 19 4.60 -10.86 -35.05
C ALA A 19 4.78 -9.42 -34.55
N ALA A 20 4.18 -8.47 -35.27
CA ALA A 20 4.09 -7.09 -34.85
C ALA A 20 3.16 -7.02 -33.63
N CYS A 21 3.76 -7.09 -32.45
CA CYS A 21 3.18 -6.58 -31.23
C CYS A 21 2.80 -5.11 -31.47
N GLY A 22 1.54 -4.76 -31.25
CA GLY A 22 0.94 -3.48 -31.61
C GLY A 22 1.66 -2.28 -30.97
N GLY A 23 2.60 -1.69 -31.71
CA GLY A 23 3.21 -0.41 -31.39
C GLY A 23 2.37 0.73 -31.95
N GLY A 24 1.20 0.99 -31.35
CA GLY A 24 0.37 2.16 -31.63
C GLY A 24 0.98 3.44 -31.02
N GLY A 25 2.22 3.77 -31.40
CA GLY A 25 2.91 4.99 -31.00
C GLY A 25 2.39 6.18 -31.80
N GLY A 26 1.33 6.83 -31.31
CA GLY A 26 0.78 8.04 -31.90
C GLY A 26 0.97 9.25 -30.98
N GLY A 27 2.04 10.02 -31.19
CA GLY A 27 2.12 11.48 -31.00
C GLY A 27 1.62 12.10 -29.68
N GLY A 28 1.75 11.41 -28.55
CA GLY A 28 1.33 11.94 -27.25
C GLY A 28 2.42 12.70 -26.51
N ASN A 29 2.16 13.94 -26.10
CA ASN A 29 3.07 14.75 -25.28
C ASN A 29 2.51 15.06 -23.89
N ILE A 30 1.34 14.52 -23.52
CA ILE A 30 0.70 14.82 -22.25
C ILE A 30 1.04 13.72 -21.22
N PRO A 31 1.81 14.04 -20.16
CA PRO A 31 2.10 13.07 -19.12
C PRO A 31 0.88 12.86 -18.21
N LEU A 32 0.48 11.61 -17.99
CA LEU A 32 -0.51 11.26 -16.98
C LEU A 32 0.19 11.16 -15.62
N ILE A 33 -0.15 12.07 -14.71
CA ILE A 33 0.46 12.23 -13.39
C ILE A 33 -0.42 11.57 -12.34
N VAL A 34 0.19 10.87 -11.40
CA VAL A 34 -0.43 10.33 -10.20
C VAL A 34 0.17 10.98 -8.97
N ARG A 35 -0.66 11.55 -8.09
CA ARG A 35 -0.23 12.00 -6.76
C ARG A 35 -0.72 11.02 -5.71
N VAL A 36 0.15 10.65 -4.77
CA VAL A 36 -0.19 9.70 -3.70
C VAL A 36 -0.11 10.40 -2.35
N PHE A 37 -1.18 10.27 -1.56
CA PHE A 37 -1.34 10.87 -0.24
C PHE A 37 -1.64 9.81 0.81
N GLY A 38 -1.09 9.97 2.02
CA GLY A 38 -1.46 9.16 3.19
C GLY A 38 -0.83 7.76 3.24
N MET A 39 0.01 7.39 2.28
CA MET A 39 0.78 6.13 2.31
C MET A 39 2.06 6.32 3.14
N THR A 40 2.10 5.73 4.33
CA THR A 40 3.23 5.84 5.28
C THR A 40 4.43 5.00 4.88
N ASP A 41 4.18 3.86 4.26
CA ASP A 41 5.15 2.85 3.86
C ASP A 41 4.53 1.89 2.81
N GLY A 42 5.37 1.05 2.19
CA GLY A 42 4.96 0.13 1.15
C GLY A 42 4.91 0.75 -0.26
N SER A 43 4.33 -0.01 -1.19
CA SER A 43 4.20 0.37 -2.59
C SER A 43 2.81 0.07 -3.13
N ILE A 44 2.31 0.94 -3.99
CA ILE A 44 1.09 0.75 -4.78
C ILE A 44 1.45 0.55 -6.25
N LYS A 45 0.75 -0.35 -6.93
CA LYS A 45 0.83 -0.48 -8.39
C LYS A 45 -0.47 -0.05 -9.04
N LEU A 46 -0.33 0.74 -10.09
CA LEU A 46 -1.41 1.33 -10.86
C LEU A 46 -1.26 0.91 -12.33
N LYS A 47 -2.38 0.74 -13.02
CA LYS A 47 -2.43 0.50 -14.46
C LYS A 47 -3.22 1.58 -15.15
N ASN A 48 -2.72 2.09 -16.26
CA ASN A 48 -3.51 2.90 -17.17
C ASN A 48 -4.01 2.03 -18.34
N ASN A 49 -5.34 1.97 -18.53
CA ASN A 49 -6.00 1.22 -19.60
C ASN A 49 -5.58 -0.27 -19.68
N GLY A 50 -5.15 -0.87 -18.56
CA GLY A 50 -4.69 -2.26 -18.50
C GLY A 50 -3.29 -2.52 -19.09
N GLY A 51 -2.61 -1.51 -19.62
CA GLY A 51 -1.31 -1.60 -20.28
C GLY A 51 -0.16 -1.04 -19.45
N ASP A 52 0.06 0.28 -19.52
CA ASP A 52 1.17 0.96 -18.84
C ASP A 52 1.03 0.83 -17.30
N GLU A 53 2.12 0.43 -16.65
CA GLU A 53 2.18 0.19 -15.21
C GLU A 53 3.01 1.26 -14.52
N LEU A 54 2.52 1.73 -13.38
CA LEU A 54 3.22 2.67 -12.51
C LEU A 54 3.32 2.07 -11.11
N THR A 55 4.53 1.94 -10.59
CA THR A 55 4.78 1.62 -9.18
C THR A 55 5.15 2.89 -8.44
N VAL A 56 4.46 3.19 -7.35
CA VAL A 56 4.78 4.32 -6.45
C VAL A 56 5.12 3.76 -5.08
N THR A 57 6.25 4.16 -4.52
CA THR A 57 6.71 3.76 -3.18
C THR A 57 6.62 4.94 -2.23
N GLY A 58 5.99 4.74 -1.08
CA GLY A 58 5.73 5.79 -0.10
C GLY A 58 4.84 6.96 -0.59
N ASN A 59 4.73 7.99 0.24
CA ASN A 59 3.96 9.19 -0.04
C ASN A 59 4.59 10.01 -1.18
N ALA A 60 3.79 10.40 -2.18
CA ALA A 60 4.26 11.11 -3.37
C ALA A 60 3.34 12.29 -3.75
N PRO A 61 3.28 13.36 -2.92
CA PRO A 61 2.36 14.47 -3.14
C PRO A 61 2.73 15.34 -4.36
N ASN A 62 4.01 15.31 -4.76
CA ASN A 62 4.51 16.07 -5.92
C ASN A 62 4.24 15.38 -7.27
N GLY A 63 3.67 14.18 -7.25
CA GLY A 63 3.28 13.43 -8.43
C GLY A 63 4.40 12.55 -8.99
N VAL A 64 3.98 11.44 -9.60
CA VAL A 64 4.80 10.52 -10.38
C VAL A 64 4.08 10.25 -11.69
N THR A 65 4.79 10.20 -12.81
CA THR A 65 4.19 10.04 -14.13
C THR A 65 4.21 8.59 -14.59
N PHE A 66 3.15 8.18 -15.27
CA PHE A 66 3.18 7.00 -16.14
C PHE A 66 4.26 7.15 -17.21
N SER A 67 4.85 6.03 -17.63
CA SER A 67 6.00 6.03 -18.55
C SER A 67 5.59 6.42 -19.97
N GLN A 68 4.38 6.05 -20.37
CA GLN A 68 3.83 6.36 -21.69
C GLN A 68 3.02 7.66 -21.65
N ALA A 69 3.52 8.67 -22.35
CA ALA A 69 2.76 9.89 -22.60
C ALA A 69 1.56 9.59 -23.52
N MET A 70 0.49 10.38 -23.37
CA MET A 70 -0.77 10.20 -24.10
C MET A 70 -1.03 11.37 -25.03
N ALA A 71 -1.70 11.11 -26.15
CA ALA A 71 -2.20 12.15 -27.04
C ALA A 71 -3.43 12.83 -26.44
N ASP A 72 -3.65 14.08 -26.83
CA ASP A 72 -4.82 14.85 -26.44
C ASP A 72 -6.13 14.09 -26.79
N ASP A 73 -7.14 14.25 -25.93
CA ASP A 73 -8.44 13.59 -26.03
C ASP A 73 -8.46 12.05 -25.94
N LYS A 74 -7.31 11.41 -25.70
CA LYS A 74 -7.27 9.96 -25.44
C LYS A 74 -7.90 9.61 -24.12
N THR A 75 -8.69 8.53 -24.12
CA THR A 75 -9.26 7.97 -22.90
C THR A 75 -8.14 7.39 -22.03
N TYR A 76 -8.11 7.77 -20.77
CA TYR A 76 -7.35 7.11 -19.73
C TYR A 76 -8.30 6.48 -18.70
N ASN A 77 -7.84 5.41 -18.08
CA ASN A 77 -8.52 4.74 -17.00
C ASN A 77 -7.46 4.11 -16.09
N VAL A 78 -7.17 4.81 -15.00
CA VAL A 78 -6.24 4.37 -13.97
C VAL A 78 -6.97 3.45 -13.00
N THR A 79 -6.44 2.26 -12.81
CA THR A 79 -6.92 1.28 -11.84
C THR A 79 -5.79 0.89 -10.90
N ILE A 80 -6.15 0.49 -9.67
CA ILE A 80 -5.19 -0.10 -8.74
C ILE A 80 -5.03 -1.58 -9.12
N SER A 81 -3.83 -1.98 -9.51
CA SER A 81 -3.50 -3.37 -9.84
C SER A 81 -2.92 -4.14 -8.65
N GLN A 82 -2.36 -3.41 -7.67
CA GLN A 82 -1.90 -3.97 -6.40
C GLN A 82 -2.01 -2.90 -5.31
N GLU A 83 -2.79 -3.17 -4.26
CA GLU A 83 -2.84 -2.31 -3.07
C GLU A 83 -1.59 -2.47 -2.19
N PRO A 84 -1.18 -1.43 -1.46
CA PRO A 84 -0.16 -1.56 -0.44
C PRO A 84 -0.68 -2.39 0.75
N GLU A 85 0.21 -3.12 1.43
CA GLU A 85 -0.16 -3.88 2.63
C GLU A 85 -0.50 -2.99 3.83
N SER A 86 -0.02 -1.74 3.80
CA SER A 86 -0.11 -0.76 4.89
C SER A 86 -1.45 -0.01 4.96
N ALA A 87 -2.17 0.07 3.85
CA ALA A 87 -3.31 0.97 3.72
C ALA A 87 -4.34 0.49 2.68
N LYS A 88 -5.56 1.01 2.78
CA LYS A 88 -6.55 0.94 1.72
C LYS A 88 -6.55 2.23 0.93
N CYS A 89 -6.47 2.15 -0.40
CA CYS A 89 -6.37 3.33 -1.25
C CYS A 89 -7.60 3.53 -2.14
N THR A 90 -7.96 4.79 -2.38
CA THR A 90 -9.02 5.18 -3.32
C THR A 90 -8.47 6.12 -4.38
N LEU A 91 -9.09 6.10 -5.56
CA LEU A 91 -8.73 6.93 -6.70
C LEU A 91 -9.76 8.05 -6.89
N SER A 92 -9.28 9.24 -7.24
CA SER A 92 -10.09 10.37 -7.71
C SER A 92 -9.59 10.85 -9.06
N ASN A 93 -10.51 11.28 -9.92
CA ASN A 93 -10.25 11.67 -11.31
C ASN A 93 -9.56 10.56 -12.13
N ALA A 94 -9.82 9.29 -11.79
CA ALA A 94 -9.07 8.15 -12.33
C ALA A 94 -9.41 7.80 -13.78
N SER A 95 -10.48 8.35 -14.37
CA SER A 95 -10.82 8.10 -15.76
C SER A 95 -11.35 9.36 -16.43
N GLY A 96 -11.23 9.39 -17.75
CA GLY A 96 -11.69 10.51 -18.57
C GLY A 96 -10.91 10.60 -19.87
N LYS A 97 -11.04 11.75 -20.54
CA LYS A 97 -10.17 12.13 -21.67
C LYS A 97 -9.04 13.00 -21.15
N ILE A 98 -7.81 12.66 -21.54
CA ILE A 98 -6.63 13.38 -21.10
C ILE A 98 -6.47 14.67 -21.90
N ASN A 99 -6.14 15.76 -21.21
CA ASN A 99 -5.68 17.02 -21.80
C ASN A 99 -4.77 17.74 -20.79
N TRP A 100 -4.28 18.94 -21.10
CA TRP A 100 -3.32 19.64 -20.23
C TRP A 100 -3.88 20.03 -18.85
N TYR A 101 -5.21 20.11 -18.72
CA TYR A 101 -5.92 20.42 -17.47
C TYR A 101 -6.41 19.17 -16.75
N ASN A 102 -6.70 18.10 -17.47
CA ASN A 102 -7.16 16.82 -16.97
C ASN A 102 -6.13 15.71 -17.22
N ARG A 103 -5.06 15.72 -16.41
CA ARG A 103 -3.95 14.76 -16.50
C ARG A 103 -3.43 14.30 -15.15
N THR A 104 -4.18 14.56 -14.08
CA THR A 104 -3.76 14.26 -12.71
C THR A 104 -4.79 13.39 -12.04
N VAL A 105 -4.33 12.23 -11.58
CA VAL A 105 -5.10 11.29 -10.77
C VAL A 105 -4.60 11.37 -9.35
N ASP A 106 -5.51 11.50 -8.40
CA ASP A 106 -5.16 11.49 -6.98
C ASP A 106 -5.45 10.12 -6.39
N VAL A 107 -4.48 9.61 -5.64
CA VAL A 107 -4.57 8.39 -4.84
C VAL A 107 -4.54 8.80 -3.38
N VAL A 108 -5.59 8.47 -2.64
CA VAL A 108 -5.66 8.74 -1.20
C VAL A 108 -5.68 7.41 -0.47
N CYS A 109 -4.67 7.17 0.35
CA CYS A 109 -4.52 5.95 1.13
C CYS A 109 -4.83 6.21 2.61
N GLN A 110 -5.63 5.33 3.20
CA GLN A 110 -5.96 5.31 4.63
C GLN A 110 -5.23 4.14 5.30
N PRO A 111 -4.27 4.39 6.21
CA PRO A 111 -3.55 3.33 6.90
C PRO A 111 -4.49 2.41 7.68
N TYR A 112 -4.19 1.11 7.69
CA TYR A 112 -4.96 0.17 8.50
C TYR A 112 -4.82 0.46 9.99
N GLN A 113 -5.89 0.25 10.74
CA GLN A 113 -5.90 0.33 12.20
C GLN A 113 -5.80 -1.07 12.79
N ARG A 114 -4.89 -1.24 13.76
CA ARG A 114 -4.63 -2.51 14.43
C ARG A 114 -4.98 -2.45 15.90
N THR A 115 -5.50 -3.57 16.41
CA THR A 115 -5.72 -3.69 17.86
C THR A 115 -4.39 -3.89 18.58
N LEU A 116 -4.33 -3.42 19.83
CA LEU A 116 -3.18 -3.57 20.70
C LEU A 116 -3.63 -4.24 22.00
N GLY A 117 -3.11 -5.42 22.27
CA GLY A 117 -3.48 -6.21 23.42
C GLY A 117 -2.45 -7.29 23.74
N GLY A 118 -2.82 -8.14 24.69
CA GLY A 118 -1.89 -9.10 25.25
C GLY A 118 -2.50 -10.02 26.30
N SER A 119 -1.65 -10.86 26.86
CA SER A 119 -1.98 -11.77 27.95
C SER A 119 -1.55 -11.20 29.30
N ILE A 120 -2.23 -11.62 30.35
CA ILE A 120 -1.93 -11.27 31.74
C ILE A 120 -1.80 -12.55 32.55
N SER A 121 -0.80 -12.61 33.41
CA SER A 121 -0.61 -13.70 34.37
C SER A 121 -0.42 -13.15 35.78
N GLY A 122 -0.98 -13.86 36.76
CA GLY A 122 -0.79 -13.57 38.19
C GLY A 122 -1.55 -12.36 38.73
N LEU A 123 -2.40 -11.67 37.96
CA LEU A 123 -3.14 -10.50 38.43
C LEU A 123 -4.28 -10.89 39.40
N THR A 124 -4.11 -10.61 40.68
CA THR A 124 -5.10 -10.82 41.75
C THR A 124 -5.46 -9.52 42.48
N GLY A 125 -4.56 -8.54 42.49
CA GLY A 125 -4.78 -7.21 43.05
C GLY A 125 -5.64 -6.33 42.15
N ARG A 126 -6.33 -5.35 42.75
CA ARG A 126 -7.21 -4.42 42.03
C ARG A 126 -6.47 -3.16 41.59
N GLY A 127 -6.98 -2.51 40.55
CA GLY A 127 -6.55 -1.17 40.13
C GLY A 127 -5.26 -1.13 39.31
N LEU A 128 -4.92 -2.22 38.62
CA LEU A 128 -3.92 -2.17 37.55
C LEU A 128 -4.42 -1.22 36.46
N ILE A 129 -3.57 -0.26 36.06
CA ILE A 129 -3.81 0.59 34.89
C ILE A 129 -2.64 0.43 33.93
N LEU A 130 -2.91 0.03 32.70
CA LEU A 130 -1.96 0.00 31.59
C LEU A 130 -2.08 1.27 30.76
N ALA A 131 -0.99 1.73 30.16
CA ALA A 131 -1.00 2.88 29.27
C ALA A 131 -0.24 2.61 27.97
N ASN A 132 -0.71 3.20 26.87
CA ASN A 132 -0.03 3.30 25.58
C ASN A 132 -0.13 4.75 25.09
N GLY A 133 0.93 5.55 25.33
CA GLY A 133 0.90 6.99 25.08
C GLY A 133 -0.15 7.69 25.97
N SER A 134 -1.07 8.44 25.37
CA SER A 134 -2.20 9.09 26.07
C SER A 134 -3.37 8.15 26.35
N SER A 135 -3.38 6.94 25.78
CA SER A 135 -4.43 5.95 25.99
C SER A 135 -4.17 5.18 27.28
N SER A 136 -5.18 5.01 28.12
CA SER A 136 -5.10 4.24 29.37
C SER A 136 -6.21 3.21 29.46
N LEU A 137 -5.91 2.07 30.09
CA LEU A 137 -6.82 0.95 30.26
C LEU A 137 -6.82 0.48 31.72
N ASN A 138 -7.98 0.55 32.37
CA ASN A 138 -8.18 -0.12 33.67
C ASN A 138 -8.35 -1.62 33.43
N VAL A 139 -7.61 -2.43 34.19
CA VAL A 139 -7.67 -3.89 34.11
C VAL A 139 -8.21 -4.42 35.43
N GLU A 140 -9.29 -5.20 35.33
CA GLU A 140 -9.92 -5.83 36.49
C GLU A 140 -9.06 -6.97 37.06
N ALA A 141 -9.14 -7.15 38.38
CA ALA A 141 -8.47 -8.25 39.06
C ALA A 141 -8.96 -9.61 38.50
N GLY A 142 -8.04 -10.56 38.32
CA GLY A 142 -8.33 -11.87 37.74
C GLY A 142 -8.38 -11.91 36.21
N ALA A 143 -8.20 -10.77 35.52
CA ALA A 143 -8.11 -10.75 34.07
C ALA A 143 -6.89 -11.56 33.56
N THR A 144 -7.09 -12.29 32.47
CA THR A 144 -6.05 -13.11 31.80
C THR A 144 -5.60 -12.51 30.47
N SER A 145 -6.26 -11.45 30.01
CA SER A 145 -5.93 -10.72 28.79
C SER A 145 -6.38 -9.27 28.88
N PHE A 146 -5.86 -8.44 27.97
CA PHE A 146 -6.28 -7.05 27.80
C PHE A 146 -6.25 -6.66 26.33
N VAL A 147 -7.05 -5.66 25.97
CA VAL A 147 -7.03 -4.99 24.67
C VAL A 147 -7.32 -3.51 24.90
N PHE A 148 -6.50 -2.62 24.35
CA PHE A 148 -6.77 -1.19 24.33
C PHE A 148 -7.96 -0.90 23.40
N GLY A 149 -8.85 -0.01 23.84
CA GLY A 149 -10.00 0.41 23.01
C GLY A 149 -9.58 1.25 21.81
N GLU A 150 -8.52 2.04 21.95
CA GLU A 150 -7.94 2.82 20.86
C GLU A 150 -7.02 1.94 20.01
N LYS A 151 -7.30 1.90 18.71
CA LYS A 151 -6.46 1.20 17.74
C LYS A 151 -5.27 2.04 17.34
N VAL A 152 -4.17 1.38 16.99
CA VAL A 152 -2.95 2.04 16.53
C VAL A 152 -2.84 1.90 15.01
N LEU A 153 -2.51 2.99 14.32
CA LEU A 153 -2.35 2.98 12.86
C LEU A 153 -1.10 2.19 12.44
N HIS A 154 -1.16 1.57 11.27
CA HIS A 154 -0.01 0.97 10.59
C HIS A 154 1.16 1.95 10.50
N GLY A 155 2.38 1.45 10.71
CA GLY A 155 3.60 2.25 10.63
C GLY A 155 3.86 3.12 11.86
N LEU A 156 2.89 3.28 12.78
CA LEU A 156 3.13 3.93 14.07
C LEU A 156 3.74 2.96 15.09
N THR A 157 4.35 3.53 16.13
CA THR A 157 4.89 2.79 17.26
C THR A 157 3.90 2.70 18.41
N TYR A 158 3.99 1.64 19.20
CA TYR A 158 3.31 1.50 20.49
C TYR A 158 4.32 1.35 21.63
N ALA A 159 3.92 1.73 22.83
CA ALA A 159 4.69 1.60 24.07
C ALA A 159 3.73 1.39 25.26
N VAL A 160 3.40 0.13 25.52
CA VAL A 160 2.62 -0.35 26.66
C VAL A 160 3.49 -0.37 27.91
N GLY A 161 3.01 0.31 28.95
CA GLY A 161 3.61 0.31 30.28
C GLY A 161 2.56 0.21 31.39
N VAL A 162 3.02 -0.07 32.61
CA VAL A 162 2.17 0.01 33.80
C VAL A 162 2.12 1.46 34.26
N LEU A 163 0.92 2.07 34.18
CA LEU A 163 0.66 3.41 34.69
C LEU A 163 0.40 3.41 36.19
N ARG A 164 -0.34 2.41 36.70
CA ARG A 164 -0.58 2.19 38.13
C ARG A 164 -0.48 0.71 38.45
N GLN A 165 0.32 0.37 39.45
CA GLN A 165 0.40 -0.99 39.97
C GLN A 165 -0.89 -1.38 40.70
N PRO A 166 -1.33 -2.64 40.62
CA PRO A 166 -2.45 -3.11 41.41
C PRO A 166 -2.09 -3.21 42.90
N ASP A 167 -3.10 -3.26 43.75
CA ASP A 167 -2.91 -3.35 45.19
C ASP A 167 -2.21 -4.66 45.56
N GLY A 168 -1.08 -4.56 46.28
CA GLY A 168 -0.35 -5.71 46.81
C GLY A 168 0.46 -6.54 45.79
N GLN A 169 0.61 -6.08 44.54
CA GLN A 169 1.44 -6.76 43.54
C GLN A 169 2.27 -5.78 42.72
N ALA A 170 3.31 -6.30 42.06
CA ALA A 170 4.06 -5.60 41.04
C ALA A 170 3.94 -6.31 39.69
N CYS A 171 3.42 -5.60 38.70
CA CYS A 171 3.31 -6.04 37.32
C CYS A 171 4.47 -5.50 36.47
N THR A 172 4.97 -6.33 35.57
CA THR A 172 5.97 -5.98 34.54
C THR A 172 5.42 -6.30 33.16
N VAL A 173 5.79 -5.50 32.16
CA VAL A 173 5.39 -5.69 30.76
C VAL A 173 6.58 -6.21 29.96
N ASP A 174 6.40 -7.33 29.26
CA ASP A 174 7.30 -7.83 28.22
C ASP A 174 6.70 -7.57 26.83
N LYS A 175 7.58 -7.33 25.85
CA LYS A 175 7.21 -6.89 24.48
C LYS A 175 6.26 -5.68 24.49
N GLY A 176 6.44 -4.80 25.47
CA GLY A 176 5.60 -3.61 25.64
C GLY A 176 5.78 -2.57 24.54
N ALA A 177 6.88 -2.59 23.78
CA ALA A 177 7.13 -1.60 22.73
C ALA A 177 7.43 -2.24 21.37
N GLY A 178 7.05 -1.56 20.30
CA GLY A 178 7.30 -1.98 18.93
C GLY A 178 6.61 -1.11 17.89
N SER A 179 6.66 -1.55 16.64
CA SER A 179 5.96 -0.91 15.51
C SER A 179 4.77 -1.76 15.07
N VAL A 180 3.72 -1.08 14.60
CA VAL A 180 2.51 -1.70 14.07
C VAL A 180 2.71 -2.08 12.61
N GLY A 181 2.63 -3.37 12.32
CA GLY A 181 2.69 -3.93 10.96
C GLY A 181 1.32 -4.35 10.44
N ALA A 182 1.32 -5.34 9.54
CA ALA A 182 0.13 -5.80 8.81
C ALA A 182 -0.91 -6.56 9.66
N VAL A 183 -0.63 -6.85 10.94
CA VAL A 183 -1.52 -7.64 11.81
C VAL A 183 -1.73 -6.97 13.16
N ASP A 184 -2.80 -7.39 13.84
CA ASP A 184 -3.11 -7.00 15.20
C ASP A 184 -2.02 -7.45 16.19
N ILE A 185 -1.77 -6.64 17.21
CA ILE A 185 -0.74 -6.89 18.22
C ILE A 185 -1.40 -7.58 19.41
N THR A 186 -1.07 -8.85 19.60
CA THR A 186 -1.57 -9.69 20.71
C THR A 186 -0.43 -10.28 21.56
N THR A 187 0.81 -9.85 21.30
CA THR A 187 2.03 -10.47 21.82
C THR A 187 2.58 -9.82 23.09
N VAL A 188 1.98 -8.70 23.53
CA VAL A 188 2.36 -8.04 24.78
C VAL A 188 2.02 -8.98 25.94
N THR A 189 2.93 -9.13 26.90
CA THR A 189 2.71 -9.99 28.07
C THR A 189 2.86 -9.18 29.34
N VAL A 190 1.87 -9.28 30.24
CA VAL A 190 1.92 -8.66 31.56
C VAL A 190 2.01 -9.75 32.62
N THR A 191 3.01 -9.66 33.49
CA THR A 191 3.21 -10.61 34.58
C THR A 191 3.18 -9.88 35.90
N CYS A 192 2.26 -10.25 36.78
CA CYS A 192 2.09 -9.69 38.11
C CYS A 192 2.52 -10.70 39.19
N LYS A 193 3.24 -10.24 40.20
CA LYS A 193 3.71 -11.04 41.34
C LYS A 193 3.56 -10.29 42.64
#